data_AF-A0A7L2RA06-F1
#
_entry.id   AF-A0A7L2RA06-F1
#
_cell.length_a   1.000
_cell.length_b   1.000
_cell.length_c   1.000
_cell.angle_alpha   90.00
_cell.angle_beta   90.00
_cell.angle_gamma   90.00
#
_symmetry.space_group_name_H-M   'P 1'
#
loop_
_entity.id
_entity.type
_entity.pdbx_description
1 polymer ?
#
loop_
_entity_poly.entity_id
_entity_poly.type
_entity_poly.pdbx_seq_one_letter_code
_entity_poly.pdbx_strand_id
1 'polypeptide(L)'
;EEEEEEMEGWQQLYPGHIPTSPLQKALLAAGSAVMALCDPYRHDMVAVLGETTGCLALPNLRDKMKNHPEGYRILQERPRIRLSTLDMARLQGLPDGSLGREYVRFLEDNKVSPDTRMPPKFVDDEELAYVIQRYREVHDLMHTLLGMPTNMLGE
;
A
#
# COMPACT_ATOMS: atom_id res chain seq x y z
N GLU A 1 -13.66 16.25 -40.40
CA GLU A 1 -14.73 16.38 -39.40
C GLU A 1 -15.36 15.04 -39.01
N GLU A 2 -14.92 13.91 -39.54
CA GLU A 2 -15.29 12.59 -39.00
C GLU A 2 -14.00 11.76 -38.95
N GLU A 3 -13.37 11.76 -37.77
CA GLU A 3 -12.27 10.90 -37.28
C GLU A 3 -11.53 11.53 -36.07
N GLU A 4 -12.12 12.56 -35.43
CA GLU A 4 -11.67 13.11 -34.14
C GLU A 4 -12.46 12.57 -32.93
N GLU A 5 -13.36 11.60 -33.12
CA GLU A 5 -14.20 11.03 -32.06
C GLU A 5 -13.98 9.52 -31.92
N GLU A 6 -12.89 9.10 -31.24
CA GLU A 6 -12.83 7.86 -30.43
C GLU A 6 -11.42 7.68 -29.83
N MET A 7 -10.95 8.67 -29.09
CA MET A 7 -9.95 8.45 -28.05
C MET A 7 -10.42 9.16 -26.80
N GLU A 8 -11.39 8.56 -26.10
CA GLU A 8 -11.69 8.91 -24.72
C GLU A 8 -10.38 8.81 -23.93
N GLY A 9 -9.79 9.97 -23.66
CA GLY A 9 -8.53 10.07 -22.94
C GLY A 9 -8.68 9.42 -21.59
N TRP A 10 -7.93 8.34 -21.36
CA TRP A 10 -7.83 7.72 -20.06
C TRP A 10 -7.37 8.77 -19.03
N GLN A 11 -8.32 9.31 -18.26
CA GLN A 11 -8.01 10.31 -17.25
C GLN A 11 -7.17 9.68 -16.16
N GLN A 12 -5.99 10.24 -15.94
CA GLN A 12 -5.11 9.84 -14.85
C GLN A 12 -5.76 10.21 -13.52
N LEU A 13 -6.15 9.21 -12.73
CA LEU A 13 -6.89 9.43 -11.48
C LEU A 13 -6.02 9.97 -10.35
N TYR A 14 -4.72 9.67 -10.37
CA TYR A 14 -3.72 10.15 -9.42
C TYR A 14 -2.29 10.00 -9.98
N PRO A 15 -1.27 10.66 -9.41
CA PRO A 15 0.11 10.57 -9.87
C PRO A 15 0.62 9.10 -9.93
N GLY A 16 1.01 8.64 -11.12
CA GLY A 16 1.47 7.27 -11.34
C GLY A 16 0.39 6.21 -11.57
N HIS A 17 -0.90 6.59 -11.62
CA HIS A 17 -2.00 5.69 -12.02
C HIS A 17 -1.79 5.19 -13.46
N ILE A 18 -1.95 3.89 -13.64
CA ILE A 18 -1.92 3.19 -14.92
C ILE A 18 -3.31 2.55 -15.10
N PRO A 19 -4.14 3.12 -15.98
CA PRO A 19 -5.44 2.55 -16.30
C PRO A 19 -5.30 1.15 -16.88
N THR A 20 -6.18 0.23 -16.48
CA THR A 20 -6.14 -1.16 -16.95
C THR A 20 -7.52 -1.64 -17.36
N SER A 21 -7.60 -2.38 -18.47
CA SER A 21 -8.81 -3.12 -18.83
C SER A 21 -9.01 -4.33 -17.88
N PRO A 22 -10.23 -4.88 -17.78
CA PRO A 22 -10.48 -6.08 -16.97
C PRO A 22 -9.57 -7.27 -17.34
N LEU A 23 -9.27 -7.44 -18.62
CA LEU A 23 -8.35 -8.49 -19.09
C LEU A 23 -6.91 -8.22 -18.65
N GLN A 24 -6.41 -6.99 -18.83
CA GLN A 24 -5.08 -6.60 -18.38
C GLN A 24 -4.95 -6.79 -16.86
N LYS A 25 -5.98 -6.41 -16.10
CA LYS A 25 -6.01 -6.57 -14.65
C LYS A 25 -6.00 -8.04 -14.23
N ALA A 26 -6.77 -8.90 -14.90
CA ALA A 26 -6.76 -10.33 -14.65
C ALA A 26 -5.40 -10.98 -14.96
N LEU A 27 -4.76 -10.59 -16.07
CA LEU A 27 -3.43 -11.07 -16.44
C LEU A 27 -2.37 -10.61 -15.43
N LEU A 28 -2.42 -9.35 -15.01
CA LEU A 28 -1.53 -8.83 -13.97
C LEU A 28 -1.71 -9.60 -12.66
N ALA A 29 -2.95 -9.81 -12.22
CA ALA A 29 -3.26 -10.57 -11.01
C ALA A 29 -2.71 -12.00 -11.06
N ALA A 30 -2.96 -12.72 -12.16
CA ALA A 30 -2.48 -14.08 -12.34
C ALA A 30 -0.94 -14.15 -12.38
N GLY A 31 -0.30 -13.27 -13.16
CA GLY A 31 1.15 -13.20 -13.26
C GLY A 31 1.81 -12.84 -11.94
N SER A 32 1.29 -11.83 -11.23
CA SER A 32 1.81 -11.41 -9.94
C SER A 32 1.61 -12.47 -8.85
N ALA A 33 0.49 -13.21 -8.88
CA ALA A 33 0.27 -14.32 -7.95
C ALA A 33 1.29 -15.44 -8.13
N VAL A 34 1.53 -15.88 -9.37
CA VAL A 34 2.55 -16.90 -9.67
C VAL A 34 3.92 -16.42 -9.22
N MET A 35 4.31 -15.18 -9.55
CA MET A 35 5.61 -14.65 -9.19
C MET A 35 5.78 -14.47 -7.68
N ALA A 36 4.74 -14.03 -6.95
CA ALA A 36 4.78 -13.91 -5.50
C ALA A 36 4.90 -15.27 -4.79
N LEU A 37 4.33 -16.34 -5.35
CA LEU A 37 4.49 -17.69 -4.83
C LEU A 37 5.87 -18.28 -5.15
N CYS A 38 6.42 -17.99 -6.34
CA CYS A 38 7.74 -18.45 -6.73
C CYS A 38 8.87 -17.72 -5.99
N ASP A 39 8.70 -16.42 -5.73
CA ASP A 39 9.65 -15.59 -5.01
C ASP A 39 8.90 -14.64 -4.05
N PRO A 40 8.69 -15.04 -2.79
CA PRO A 40 7.94 -14.24 -1.82
C PRO A 40 8.69 -12.96 -1.38
N TYR A 41 9.98 -12.82 -1.70
CA TYR A 41 10.74 -11.61 -1.43
C TYR A 41 10.48 -10.51 -2.47
N ARG A 42 9.77 -10.82 -3.56
CA ARG A 42 9.25 -9.84 -4.51
C ARG A 42 8.02 -9.12 -3.98
N HIS A 43 8.26 -8.18 -3.07
CA HIS A 43 7.23 -7.32 -2.49
C HIS A 43 6.43 -6.54 -3.56
N ASP A 44 7.02 -6.29 -4.73
CA ASP A 44 6.38 -5.62 -5.86
C ASP A 44 5.26 -6.49 -6.46
N MET A 45 5.45 -7.82 -6.52
CA MET A 45 4.42 -8.74 -7.04
C MET A 45 3.27 -8.91 -6.04
N VAL A 46 3.56 -8.95 -4.74
CA VAL A 46 2.51 -8.93 -3.70
C VAL A 46 1.71 -7.63 -3.77
N ALA A 47 2.38 -6.50 -3.97
CA ALA A 47 1.74 -5.21 -4.17
C ALA A 47 0.82 -5.19 -5.40
N VAL A 48 1.30 -5.63 -6.56
CA VAL A 48 0.50 -5.70 -7.79
C VAL A 48 -0.70 -6.64 -7.63
N LEU A 49 -0.50 -7.79 -6.98
CA LEU A 49 -1.58 -8.72 -6.70
C LEU A 49 -2.67 -8.06 -5.85
N GLY A 50 -2.28 -7.37 -4.78
CA GLY A 50 -3.20 -6.65 -3.90
C GLY A 50 -3.96 -5.53 -4.61
N GLU A 51 -3.33 -4.81 -5.53
CA GLU A 51 -4.00 -3.75 -6.32
C GLU A 51 -5.02 -4.32 -7.30
N THR A 52 -4.62 -5.37 -8.02
CA THR A 52 -5.42 -5.96 -9.10
C THR A 52 -6.60 -6.77 -8.58
N THR A 53 -6.50 -7.33 -7.37
CA THR A 53 -7.59 -8.04 -6.67
C THR A 53 -8.31 -7.19 -5.63
N GLY A 54 -7.82 -5.97 -5.38
CA GLY A 54 -8.29 -5.09 -4.30
C GLY A 54 -9.74 -4.64 -4.45
N CYS A 55 -10.33 -4.69 -5.65
CA CYS A 55 -11.75 -4.37 -5.87
C CYS A 55 -12.71 -5.20 -5.00
N LEU A 56 -12.28 -6.38 -4.53
CA LEU A 56 -13.07 -7.27 -3.68
C LEU A 56 -13.10 -6.80 -2.20
N ALA A 57 -12.09 -6.07 -1.74
CA ALA A 57 -11.87 -5.77 -0.33
C ALA A 57 -11.79 -4.27 -0.01
N LEU A 58 -11.17 -3.48 -0.89
CA LEU A 58 -10.93 -2.05 -0.67
C LEU A 58 -12.22 -1.24 -0.49
N PRO A 59 -13.32 -1.46 -1.25
CA PRO A 59 -14.56 -0.73 -1.01
C PRO A 59 -15.12 -0.97 0.40
N ASN A 60 -15.12 -2.23 0.84
CA ASN A 60 -15.57 -2.59 2.19
C ASN A 60 -14.66 -1.99 3.27
N LEU A 61 -13.34 -1.96 3.05
CA LEU A 61 -12.40 -1.34 3.99
C LEU A 61 -12.60 0.17 4.08
N ARG A 62 -12.73 0.84 2.94
CA ARG A 62 -13.07 2.27 2.86
C ARG A 62 -14.37 2.58 3.60
N ASP A 63 -15.42 1.78 3.39
CA ASP A 63 -16.72 2.03 4.01
C ASP A 63 -16.65 1.82 5.53
N LYS A 64 -15.88 0.83 6.01
CA LYS A 64 -15.57 0.70 7.45
C LYS A 64 -14.83 1.92 8.00
N MET A 65 -13.85 2.46 7.27
CA MET A 65 -13.14 3.67 7.67
C MET A 65 -14.10 4.87 7.72
N LYS A 66 -14.95 5.07 6.69
CA LYS A 66 -15.94 6.16 6.64
C LYS A 66 -16.91 6.13 7.82
N ASN A 67 -17.30 4.93 8.24
CA ASN A 67 -18.26 4.74 9.34
C ASN A 67 -17.62 4.81 10.74
N HIS A 68 -16.31 5.06 10.86
CA HIS A 68 -15.61 5.20 12.12
C HIS A 68 -15.02 6.62 12.26
N PRO A 69 -15.19 7.35 13.38
CA PRO A 69 -14.70 8.74 13.51
C PRO A 69 -13.21 8.91 13.15
N GLU A 70 -12.36 8.02 13.65
CA GLU A 70 -10.93 8.02 13.33
C GLU A 70 -10.64 7.62 11.89
N GLY A 71 -11.39 6.66 11.34
CA GLY A 71 -11.20 6.23 9.96
C GLY A 71 -11.59 7.35 8.99
N TYR A 72 -12.67 8.05 9.28
CA TYR A 72 -13.13 9.22 8.54
C TYR A 72 -12.07 10.32 8.55
N ARG A 73 -11.49 10.62 9.73
CA ARG A 73 -10.39 11.58 9.85
C ARG A 73 -9.17 11.18 9.02
N ILE A 74 -8.79 9.91 9.01
CA ILE A 74 -7.68 9.39 8.19
C ILE A 74 -7.97 9.56 6.69
N LEU A 75 -9.22 9.39 6.24
CA LEU A 75 -9.60 9.60 4.83
C LEU A 75 -9.59 11.08 4.44
N GLN A 76 -9.87 11.99 5.38
CA GLN A 76 -9.83 13.45 5.17
C GLN A 76 -8.41 14.00 5.19
N GLU A 77 -7.63 13.70 6.24
CA GLU A 77 -6.29 14.26 6.46
C GLU A 77 -5.21 13.61 5.59
N ARG A 78 -5.48 12.38 5.13
CA ARG A 78 -4.59 11.58 4.30
C ARG A 78 -3.14 11.48 4.81
N PRO A 79 -2.90 11.19 6.11
CA PRO A 79 -1.55 11.14 6.67
C PRO A 79 -0.69 10.06 5.99
N ARG A 80 0.58 10.40 5.74
CA ARG A 80 1.57 9.52 5.09
C ARG A 80 2.68 9.14 6.04
N ILE A 81 3.15 7.90 5.92
CA ILE A 81 4.32 7.41 6.65
C ILE A 81 5.44 7.21 5.63
N ARG A 82 6.34 8.19 5.57
CA ARG A 82 7.51 8.24 4.66
C ARG A 82 8.74 8.69 5.44
N LEU A 83 9.93 8.48 4.88
CA LEU A 83 11.14 9.07 5.44
C LEU A 83 11.04 10.60 5.52
N SER A 84 10.38 11.24 4.56
CA SER A 84 10.20 12.69 4.55
C SER A 84 9.28 13.23 5.67
N THR A 85 8.48 12.37 6.28
CA THR A 85 7.51 12.74 7.34
C THR A 85 7.95 12.27 8.73
N LEU A 86 8.96 11.40 8.81
CA LEU A 86 9.45 10.82 10.05
C LEU A 86 10.83 11.36 10.39
N ASP A 87 11.01 11.77 11.66
CA ASP A 87 12.34 12.07 12.20
C ASP A 87 12.98 10.78 12.71
N MET A 88 13.69 10.08 11.83
CA MET A 88 14.31 8.79 12.13
C MET A 88 15.35 8.89 13.25
N ALA A 89 16.12 9.98 13.31
CA ALA A 89 17.12 10.20 14.35
C ALA A 89 16.44 10.34 15.72
N ARG A 90 15.32 11.08 15.78
CA ARG A 90 14.54 11.19 17.02
C ARG A 90 13.93 9.86 17.44
N LEU A 91 13.36 9.10 16.50
CA LEU A 91 12.78 7.78 16.79
C LEU A 91 13.83 6.80 17.31
N GLN A 92 15.03 6.82 16.72
CA GLN A 92 16.17 6.01 17.16
C GLN A 92 16.62 6.41 18.58
N GLY A 93 16.53 7.69 18.94
CA GLY A 93 16.88 8.18 20.27
C GLY A 93 15.86 7.88 21.38
N LEU A 94 14.70 7.30 21.06
CA LEU A 94 13.68 6.98 22.07
C LEU A 94 14.11 5.77 22.94
N PRO A 95 13.56 5.65 24.17
CA PRO A 95 13.83 4.50 25.04
C PRO A 95 13.48 3.17 24.39
N ASP A 96 14.24 2.12 24.70
CA ASP A 96 13.93 0.73 24.32
C ASP A 96 12.52 0.34 24.82
N GLY A 97 11.79 -0.42 23.99
CA GLY A 97 10.40 -0.80 24.25
C GLY A 97 9.35 0.27 23.88
N SER A 98 9.77 1.48 23.50
CA SER A 98 8.84 2.45 22.88
C SER A 98 8.54 2.06 21.44
N LEU A 99 7.31 2.29 20.97
CA LEU A 99 6.90 1.94 19.61
C LEU A 99 7.81 2.55 18.54
N GLY A 100 8.24 3.81 18.73
CA GLY A 100 9.12 4.49 17.78
C GLY A 100 10.51 3.85 17.70
N ARG A 101 11.09 3.47 18.84
CA ARG A 101 12.39 2.79 18.90
C ARG A 101 12.33 1.39 18.29
N GLU A 102 11.30 0.63 18.64
CA GLU A 102 11.11 -0.74 18.11
C GLU A 102 10.78 -0.72 16.62
N TYR A 103 10.08 0.30 16.12
CA TYR A 103 9.83 0.46 14.68
C TYR A 103 11.13 0.68 13.90
N VAL A 104 12.03 1.54 14.40
CA VAL A 104 13.35 1.72 13.78
C VAL A 104 14.14 0.42 13.77
N ARG A 105 14.15 -0.31 14.90
CA ARG A 105 14.82 -1.63 15.00
C ARG A 105 14.24 -2.62 13.99
N PHE A 106 12.91 -2.70 13.88
CA PHE A 106 12.23 -3.56 12.91
C PHE A 106 12.66 -3.25 11.47
N LEU A 107 12.72 -1.97 11.09
CA LEU A 107 13.14 -1.55 9.76
C LEU A 107 14.61 -1.95 9.48
N GLU A 108 15.50 -1.74 10.46
CA GLU A 108 16.93 -2.10 10.37
C GLU A 108 17.13 -3.62 10.23
N ASP A 109 16.48 -4.41 11.10
CA ASP A 109 16.59 -5.87 11.13
C ASP A 109 16.09 -6.51 9.83
N ASN A 110 14.99 -5.99 9.28
CA ASN A 110 14.39 -6.48 8.03
C ASN A 110 14.98 -5.82 6.78
N LYS A 111 15.89 -4.85 6.92
CA LYS A 111 16.51 -4.09 5.82
C LYS A 111 15.48 -3.44 4.90
N VAL A 112 14.40 -2.91 5.49
CA VAL A 112 13.33 -2.19 4.78
C VAL A 112 13.29 -0.73 5.21
N SER A 113 12.55 0.09 4.47
CA SER A 113 12.36 1.52 4.74
C SER A 113 10.89 1.87 4.56
N PRO A 114 10.34 2.90 5.24
CA PRO A 114 8.98 3.37 4.97
C PRO A 114 8.71 3.62 3.48
N ASP A 115 9.74 4.05 2.74
CA ASP A 115 9.62 4.39 1.31
C ASP A 115 9.67 3.15 0.38
N THR A 116 9.98 1.94 0.87
CA THR A 116 9.88 0.71 0.05
C THR A 116 8.42 0.38 -0.29
N ARG A 117 7.47 0.96 0.44
CA ARG A 117 6.02 0.81 0.22
C ARG A 117 5.57 1.65 -0.97
N MET A 118 5.85 1.14 -2.17
CA MET A 118 5.57 1.82 -3.45
C MET A 118 4.11 2.30 -3.58
N PRO A 119 3.90 3.50 -4.17
CA PRO A 119 2.58 3.97 -4.56
C PRO A 119 1.83 2.97 -5.44
N PRO A 120 0.52 2.78 -5.20
CA PRO A 120 -0.30 1.93 -6.05
C PRO A 120 -0.38 2.51 -7.46
N LYS A 121 -0.54 1.64 -8.46
CA LYS A 121 -0.61 2.03 -9.88
C LYS A 121 -1.87 1.53 -10.55
N PHE A 122 -2.42 0.40 -10.14
CA PHE A 122 -3.46 -0.34 -10.87
C PHE A 122 -4.85 -0.29 -10.20
N VAL A 123 -5.06 0.67 -9.30
CA VAL A 123 -6.36 0.89 -8.64
C VAL A 123 -7.08 2.02 -9.35
N ASP A 124 -8.25 1.74 -9.93
CA ASP A 124 -8.99 2.71 -10.73
C ASP A 124 -9.96 3.56 -9.89
N ASP A 125 -9.51 3.99 -8.71
CA ASP A 125 -10.22 4.90 -7.80
C ASP A 125 -9.18 5.53 -6.86
N GLU A 126 -9.17 6.87 -6.79
CA GLU A 126 -8.17 7.63 -6.04
C GLU A 126 -8.26 7.42 -4.52
N GLU A 127 -9.46 7.30 -3.98
CA GLU A 127 -9.67 7.08 -2.55
C GLU A 127 -9.32 5.64 -2.17
N LEU A 128 -9.65 4.65 -3.02
CA LEU A 128 -9.24 3.26 -2.81
C LEU A 128 -7.72 3.08 -2.97
N ALA A 129 -7.09 3.83 -3.88
CA ALA A 129 -5.64 3.88 -4.00
C ALA A 129 -5.01 4.42 -2.71
N TYR A 130 -5.58 5.45 -2.11
CA TYR A 130 -5.15 5.90 -0.79
C TYR A 130 -5.34 4.83 0.29
N VAL A 131 -6.48 4.13 0.32
CA VAL A 131 -6.77 3.08 1.32
C VAL A 131 -5.76 1.93 1.24
N ILE A 132 -5.47 1.38 0.06
CA ILE A 132 -4.49 0.29 -0.08
C ILE A 132 -3.09 0.76 0.28
N GLN A 133 -2.75 2.00 -0.05
CA GLN A 133 -1.46 2.57 0.27
C GLN A 133 -1.30 2.79 1.78
N ARG A 134 -2.36 3.24 2.46
CA ARG A 134 -2.37 3.38 3.91
C ARG A 134 -2.21 2.02 4.59
N TYR A 135 -2.88 0.99 4.07
CA TYR A 135 -2.70 -0.38 4.52
C TYR A 135 -1.24 -0.85 4.41
N ARG A 136 -0.56 -0.57 3.28
CA ARG A 136 0.88 -0.87 3.11
C ARG A 136 1.77 -0.15 4.10
N GLU A 137 1.48 1.12 4.38
CA GLU A 137 2.31 1.96 5.26
C GLU A 137 2.22 1.54 6.73
N VAL A 138 1.05 1.08 7.19
CA VAL A 138 0.87 0.65 8.58
C VAL A 138 1.26 -0.80 8.82
N HIS A 139 1.44 -1.59 7.76
CA HIS A 139 1.77 -3.01 7.85
C HIS A 139 3.01 -3.29 8.71
N ASP A 140 4.12 -2.59 8.47
CA ASP A 140 5.35 -2.74 9.26
C ASP A 140 5.17 -2.29 10.72
N LEU A 141 4.29 -1.31 10.96
CA LEU A 141 3.93 -0.91 12.31
C LEU A 141 3.13 -2.01 13.03
N MET A 142 2.27 -2.74 12.32
CA MET A 142 1.53 -3.87 12.89
C MET A 142 2.48 -5.01 13.27
N HIS A 143 3.44 -5.35 12.41
CA HIS A 143 4.49 -6.33 12.73
C HIS A 143 5.28 -5.91 13.96
N THR A 144 5.70 -4.64 14.01
CA THR A 144 6.41 -4.07 15.16
C THR A 144 5.59 -4.15 16.45
N LEU A 145 4.32 -3.73 16.40
CA LEU A 145 3.46 -3.66 17.57
C LEU A 145 3.13 -5.06 18.13
N LEU A 146 2.97 -6.04 17.24
CA LEU A 146 2.61 -7.41 17.60
C LEU A 146 3.84 -8.31 17.86
N GLY A 147 5.04 -7.84 17.52
CA GLY A 147 6.26 -8.65 17.58
C GLY A 147 6.26 -9.82 16.59
N MET A 148 5.52 -9.70 15.48
CA MET A 148 5.37 -10.75 14.48
C MET A 148 6.55 -10.71 13.48
N PRO A 149 7.14 -11.87 13.14
CA PRO A 149 8.22 -11.94 12.15
C PRO A 149 7.67 -11.82 10.71
N THR A 150 8.48 -11.31 9.79
CA THR A 150 8.16 -11.16 8.35
C THR A 150 8.34 -12.44 7.53
N ASN A 151 8.29 -13.60 8.19
CA ASN A 151 8.31 -14.89 7.49
C ASN A 151 6.89 -15.29 7.08
N MET A 152 6.73 -16.27 6.20
CA MET A 152 5.40 -16.65 5.68
C MET A 152 4.36 -17.05 6.74
N LEU A 153 4.77 -17.42 7.96
CA LEU A 153 3.83 -17.73 9.04
C LEU A 153 3.44 -16.50 9.87
N GLY A 154 4.27 -15.45 9.85
CA GLY A 154 4.03 -14.23 10.60
C GLY A 154 3.39 -13.10 9.80
N GLU A 155 3.49 -13.14 8.46
CA GLU A 155 2.71 -12.33 7.50
C GLU A 155 1.22 -12.70 7.49
#